data_AF-A0A3D3GLC1-F1
#
_entry.id   AF-A0A3D3GLC1-F1
#
_cell.length_a   1.000
_cell.length_b   1.000
_cell.length_c   1.000
_cell.angle_alpha   90.00
_cell.angle_beta   90.00
_cell.angle_gamma   90.00
#
_symmetry.space_group_name_H-M   'P 1'
#
loop_
_entity.id
_entity.type
_entity.pdbx_description
1 polymer ?
#
loop_
_entity_poly.entity_id
_entity_poly.type
_entity_poly.pdbx_seq_one_letter_code
_entity_poly.pdbx_strand_id
1 'polypeptide(L)'
;MNRKPAFLPILILSLIFSVPVFAAVENNQPAPDFSLTDVDGNVRSLSELEGKFVVLEWVNHDCPFVKKHYDQGHMQALQAEYAQKGVVWLSINSSAEGKQGHNTPEQWKEILAEKKSAATATLLDPEGTVGKLYGAQTTPHMYIVNPDGDLIYQGAIDSIKSTNPSDIELSENYVRSALDSVLAGGTVQTPSSKAYGCSVKYKS
;
A
#
# COMPACT_ATOMS: atom_id res chain seq x y z
N MET A 1 -34.81 0.20 70.23
CA MET A 1 -33.67 -0.39 69.49
C MET A 1 -34.09 -0.62 68.05
N ASN A 2 -33.71 0.26 67.12
CA ASN A 2 -33.94 0.07 65.69
C ASN A 2 -32.74 0.65 64.94
N ARG A 3 -31.81 -0.21 64.48
CA ARG A 3 -30.69 0.17 63.62
C ARG A 3 -31.04 -0.24 62.19
N LYS A 4 -31.26 0.73 61.31
CA LYS A 4 -31.39 0.49 59.87
C LYS A 4 -29.99 0.29 59.26
N PRO A 5 -29.79 -0.68 58.35
CA PRO A 5 -28.51 -0.87 57.68
C PRO A 5 -28.30 0.20 56.61
N ALA A 6 -27.10 0.79 56.57
CA ALA A 6 -26.69 1.71 55.53
C ALA A 6 -26.26 0.91 54.29
N PHE A 7 -26.97 1.11 53.17
CA PHE A 7 -26.54 0.61 51.86
C PHE A 7 -25.59 1.62 51.23
N LEU A 8 -24.36 1.18 50.97
CA LEU A 8 -23.36 1.94 50.22
C LEU A 8 -23.49 1.59 48.73
N PRO A 9 -23.71 2.56 47.82
CA PRO A 9 -23.85 2.26 46.41
C PRO A 9 -22.46 1.99 45.80
N ILE A 10 -22.29 0.82 45.18
CA ILE A 10 -21.09 0.50 44.40
C ILE A 10 -21.25 1.17 43.04
N LEU A 11 -20.45 2.22 42.81
CA LEU A 11 -20.37 2.90 41.52
C LEU A 11 -19.48 2.06 40.58
N ILE A 12 -20.10 1.31 39.67
CA ILE A 12 -19.39 0.54 38.63
C ILE A 12 -18.97 1.53 37.55
N LEU A 13 -17.69 1.90 37.54
CA LEU A 13 -17.08 2.72 36.50
C LEU A 13 -16.75 1.83 35.29
N SER A 14 -17.66 1.77 34.33
CA SER A 14 -17.45 1.05 33.07
C SER A 14 -16.41 1.78 32.21
N LEU A 15 -15.16 1.29 32.18
CA LEU A 15 -14.16 1.72 31.21
C LEU A 15 -14.60 1.28 29.81
N ILE A 16 -15.04 2.23 28.99
CA ILE A 16 -15.25 2.02 27.57
C ILE A 16 -13.87 2.04 26.91
N PHE A 17 -13.33 0.86 26.61
CA PHE A 17 -12.18 0.74 25.72
C PHE A 17 -12.65 1.00 24.29
N SER A 18 -12.36 2.20 23.76
CA SER A 18 -12.48 2.48 22.35
C SER A 18 -11.44 1.63 21.62
N VAL A 19 -11.88 0.53 21.01
CA VAL A 19 -11.07 -0.20 20.04
C VAL A 19 -10.94 0.73 18.83
N PRO A 20 -9.73 1.12 18.40
CA PRO A 20 -9.59 1.88 17.17
C PRO A 20 -10.12 1.02 16.04
N VAL A 21 -11.25 1.44 15.47
CA VAL A 21 -11.73 0.92 14.19
C VAL A 21 -10.68 1.36 13.18
N PHE A 22 -9.94 0.41 12.59
CA PHE A 22 -9.08 0.68 11.44
C PHE A 22 -9.99 1.08 10.27
N ALA A 23 -10.33 2.37 10.19
CA ALA A 23 -10.96 2.94 9.03
C ALA A 23 -9.98 2.83 7.86
N ALA A 24 -10.49 2.50 6.68
CA ALA A 24 -9.70 2.58 5.45
C ALA A 24 -9.16 4.01 5.30
N VAL A 25 -7.93 4.15 4.80
CA VAL A 25 -7.33 5.48 4.61
C VAL A 25 -8.22 6.29 3.66
N GLU A 26 -8.58 7.50 4.04
CA GLU A 26 -9.40 8.38 3.22
C GLU A 26 -8.52 9.26 2.33
N ASN A 27 -8.99 9.56 1.12
CA ASN A 27 -8.27 10.48 0.24
C ASN A 27 -8.36 11.93 0.74
N ASN A 28 -7.37 12.75 0.40
CA ASN A 28 -7.17 14.12 0.86
C ASN A 28 -7.08 14.23 2.38
N GLN A 29 -6.54 13.20 3.02
CA GLN A 29 -6.16 13.18 4.42
C GLN A 29 -4.69 12.75 4.54
N PRO A 30 -4.00 13.11 5.64
CA PRO A 30 -2.64 12.67 5.88
C PRO A 30 -2.53 11.15 5.80
N ALA A 31 -1.61 10.67 4.97
CA ALA A 31 -1.31 9.26 4.85
C ALA A 31 -0.70 8.74 6.17
N PRO A 32 -1.10 7.58 6.69
CA PRO A 32 -0.52 7.04 7.91
C PRO A 32 0.98 6.82 7.78
N ASP A 33 1.79 7.35 8.71
CA ASP A 33 3.21 7.06 8.72
C ASP A 33 3.47 5.57 9.03
N PHE A 34 4.61 5.06 8.56
CA PHE A 34 5.05 3.70 8.81
C PHE A 34 6.57 3.63 8.83
N SER A 35 7.09 2.51 9.31
CA SER A 35 8.51 2.19 9.22
C SER A 35 8.65 0.71 8.89
N LEU A 36 9.27 0.40 7.76
CA LEU A 36 9.51 -0.96 7.28
C LEU A 36 10.98 -1.12 6.88
N THR A 37 11.48 -2.34 6.99
CA THR A 37 12.82 -2.67 6.48
C THR A 37 12.73 -3.04 5.00
N ASP A 38 13.58 -2.44 4.19
CA ASP A 38 13.73 -2.83 2.78
C ASP A 38 14.55 -4.12 2.63
N VAL A 39 14.59 -4.65 1.41
CA VAL A 39 15.35 -5.87 1.09
C VAL A 39 16.85 -5.72 1.32
N ASP A 40 17.38 -4.49 1.37
CA ASP A 40 18.78 -4.19 1.63
C ASP A 40 19.09 -4.00 3.12
N GLY A 41 18.09 -4.10 3.99
CA GLY A 41 18.22 -3.95 5.43
C GLY A 41 18.13 -2.50 5.92
N ASN A 42 17.82 -1.54 5.05
CA ASN A 42 17.61 -0.17 5.46
C ASN A 42 16.17 0.01 5.96
N VAL A 43 16.02 0.76 7.05
CA VAL A 43 14.71 1.20 7.51
C VAL A 43 14.24 2.36 6.64
N ARG A 44 13.05 2.22 6.07
CA ARG A 44 12.38 3.23 5.26
C ARG A 44 11.08 3.65 5.97
N SER A 45 10.88 4.95 6.11
CA SER A 45 9.65 5.53 6.65
C SER A 45 8.93 6.37 5.60
N LEU A 46 7.63 6.64 5.78
CA LEU A 46 6.96 7.59 4.88
C LEU A 46 7.44 9.02 5.18
N SER A 47 7.60 9.35 6.46
CA SER A 47 8.06 10.66 6.92
C SER A 47 9.44 11.07 6.39
N GLU A 48 10.36 10.15 6.09
CA GLU A 48 11.64 10.50 5.44
C GLU A 48 11.49 11.01 3.99
N LEU A 49 10.31 10.81 3.38
CA LEU A 49 9.99 11.16 2.00
C LEU A 49 9.13 12.44 1.89
N GLU A 50 8.98 13.19 2.98
CA GLU A 50 8.30 14.49 2.99
C GLU A 50 8.79 15.40 1.85
N GLY A 51 7.87 16.11 1.22
CA GLY A 51 8.17 16.97 0.07
C GLY A 51 8.31 16.22 -1.26
N LYS A 52 8.06 14.91 -1.32
CA LYS A 52 8.08 14.11 -2.55
C LYS A 52 6.73 13.48 -2.83
N PHE A 53 6.43 13.27 -4.11
CA PHE A 53 5.40 12.32 -4.48
C PHE A 53 5.89 10.90 -4.19
N VAL A 54 5.04 10.09 -3.55
CA VAL A 54 5.34 8.70 -3.20
C VAL A 54 4.24 7.79 -3.73
N VAL A 55 4.61 6.77 -4.49
CA VAL A 55 3.72 5.66 -4.86
C VAL A 55 3.98 4.50 -3.91
N LEU A 56 2.91 3.98 -3.30
CA LEU A 56 2.96 2.71 -2.56
C LEU A 56 2.26 1.65 -3.41
N GLU A 57 2.95 0.56 -3.68
CA GLU A 57 2.45 -0.57 -4.47
C GLU A 57 2.42 -1.82 -3.60
N TRP A 58 1.23 -2.30 -3.23
CA TRP A 58 1.12 -3.60 -2.59
C TRP A 58 1.34 -4.72 -3.59
N VAL A 59 2.44 -5.47 -3.42
CA VAL A 59 2.92 -6.43 -4.42
C VAL A 59 3.05 -7.85 -3.85
N ASN A 60 2.77 -8.83 -4.69
CA ASN A 60 3.11 -10.23 -4.49
C ASN A 60 3.50 -10.80 -5.85
N HIS A 61 4.78 -11.09 -6.05
CA HIS A 61 5.34 -11.47 -7.36
C HIS A 61 4.76 -12.79 -7.90
N ASP A 62 4.16 -13.63 -7.06
CA ASP A 62 3.46 -14.86 -7.48
C ASP A 62 2.05 -14.59 -8.03
N CYS A 63 1.47 -13.43 -7.76
CA CYS A 63 0.11 -13.09 -8.18
C CYS A 63 0.03 -12.93 -9.72
N PRO A 64 -0.91 -13.60 -10.42
CA PRO A 64 -1.04 -13.48 -11.87
C PRO A 64 -1.42 -12.06 -12.33
N PHE A 65 -2.10 -11.27 -11.49
CA PHE A 65 -2.39 -9.87 -11.77
C PHE A 65 -1.15 -8.97 -11.64
N VAL A 66 -0.20 -9.32 -10.76
CA VAL A 66 1.11 -8.64 -10.68
C VAL A 66 1.97 -9.06 -11.86
N LYS A 67 2.02 -10.36 -12.18
CA LYS A 67 2.74 -10.90 -13.34
C LYS A 67 2.32 -10.24 -14.65
N LYS A 68 1.01 -9.98 -14.84
CA LYS A 68 0.47 -9.21 -15.99
C LYS A 68 1.29 -7.94 -16.25
N HIS A 69 1.60 -7.19 -15.18
CA HIS A 69 2.29 -5.90 -15.26
C HIS A 69 3.82 -6.02 -15.30
N TYR A 70 4.39 -7.02 -14.62
CA TYR A 70 5.85 -7.17 -14.52
C TYR A 70 6.47 -8.00 -15.65
N ASP A 71 5.82 -9.05 -16.13
CA ASP A 71 6.50 -10.04 -17.00
C ASP A 71 6.86 -9.48 -18.39
N GLN A 72 6.18 -8.43 -18.84
CA GLN A 72 6.44 -7.75 -20.13
C GLN A 72 7.06 -6.36 -19.97
N GLY A 73 7.47 -5.95 -18.77
CA GLY A 73 8.19 -4.70 -18.56
C GLY A 73 7.31 -3.44 -18.35
N HIS A 74 5.99 -3.56 -18.32
CA HIS A 74 5.09 -2.39 -18.20
C HIS A 74 5.23 -1.69 -16.85
N MET A 75 5.29 -2.45 -15.75
CA MET A 75 5.50 -1.88 -14.42
C MET A 75 6.86 -1.19 -14.30
N GLN A 76 7.89 -1.81 -14.84
CA GLN A 76 9.27 -1.34 -14.81
C GLN A 76 9.40 -0.03 -15.60
N ALA A 77 8.75 0.06 -16.77
CA ALA A 77 8.67 1.28 -17.55
C ALA A 77 7.94 2.40 -16.77
N LEU A 78 6.83 2.08 -16.11
CA LEU A 78 6.07 3.04 -15.29
C LEU A 78 6.88 3.55 -14.09
N GLN A 79 7.49 2.64 -13.34
CA GLN A 79 8.38 2.94 -12.22
C GLN A 79 9.55 3.83 -12.66
N ALA A 80 10.25 3.45 -13.73
CA ALA A 80 11.39 4.19 -14.26
C ALA A 80 11.01 5.59 -14.77
N GLU A 81 9.87 5.71 -15.47
CA GLU A 81 9.35 6.99 -15.97
C GLU A 81 9.13 7.98 -14.82
N TYR A 82 8.46 7.54 -13.75
CA TYR A 82 8.14 8.43 -12.63
C TYR A 82 9.31 8.66 -11.69
N ALA A 83 10.22 7.69 -11.55
CA ALA A 83 11.49 7.91 -10.86
C ALA A 83 12.31 9.03 -11.51
N GLN A 84 12.34 9.11 -12.85
CA GLN A 84 13.00 10.21 -13.58
C GLN A 84 12.33 11.57 -13.35
N LYS A 85 11.03 11.58 -13.02
CA LYS A 85 10.26 12.78 -12.65
C LYS A 85 10.35 13.10 -11.14
N GLY A 86 11.19 12.39 -10.38
CA GLY A 86 11.42 12.62 -8.95
C GLY A 86 10.42 11.95 -8.01
N VAL A 87 9.53 11.10 -8.52
CA VAL A 87 8.59 10.31 -7.71
C VAL A 87 9.33 9.15 -7.04
N VAL A 88 9.05 8.90 -5.77
CA VAL A 88 9.57 7.74 -5.05
C VAL A 88 8.58 6.59 -5.16
N TRP A 89 9.05 5.42 -5.57
CA TRP A 89 8.19 4.23 -5.73
C TRP A 89 8.58 3.15 -4.71
N LEU A 90 7.69 2.85 -3.78
CA LEU A 90 7.87 1.83 -2.76
C LEU A 90 6.96 0.64 -3.06
N SER A 91 7.56 -0.50 -3.43
CA SER A 91 6.81 -1.75 -3.52
C SER A 91 6.80 -2.42 -2.14
N ILE A 92 5.64 -2.86 -1.65
CA ILE A 92 5.48 -3.39 -0.30
C ILE A 92 4.88 -4.79 -0.38
N ASN A 93 5.55 -5.77 0.21
CA ASN A 93 5.03 -7.13 0.33
C ASN A 93 4.60 -7.41 1.77
N SER A 94 3.31 -7.71 1.96
CA SER A 94 2.75 -8.13 3.25
C SER A 94 2.37 -9.61 3.30
N SER A 95 3.08 -10.46 2.56
CA SER A 95 2.86 -11.90 2.64
C SER A 95 3.48 -12.44 3.94
N ALA A 96 2.64 -12.99 4.81
CA ALA A 96 3.07 -13.58 6.07
C ALA A 96 3.85 -14.88 5.86
N GLU A 97 4.70 -15.22 6.83
CA GLU A 97 5.47 -16.46 6.83
C GLU A 97 4.55 -17.67 6.60
N GLY A 98 4.98 -18.60 5.73
CA GLY A 98 4.19 -19.76 5.32
C GLY A 98 3.03 -19.46 4.35
N LYS A 99 2.87 -18.23 3.88
CA LYS A 99 1.91 -17.88 2.82
C LYS A 99 2.61 -17.65 1.47
N GLN A 100 1.83 -17.76 0.40
CA GLN A 100 2.30 -17.52 -0.98
C GLN A 100 2.93 -16.12 -1.13
N GLY A 101 4.08 -16.04 -1.80
CA GLY A 101 4.83 -14.82 -2.04
C GLY A 101 5.53 -14.24 -0.81
N HIS A 102 5.65 -15.02 0.28
CA HIS A 102 6.58 -14.71 1.37
C HIS A 102 7.97 -15.19 0.99
N ASN A 103 8.95 -14.30 1.09
CA ASN A 103 10.33 -14.56 0.72
C ASN A 103 11.27 -13.83 1.67
N THR A 104 12.49 -14.37 1.84
CA THR A 104 13.55 -13.67 2.59
C THR A 104 14.02 -12.44 1.80
N PRO A 105 14.72 -11.49 2.45
CA PRO A 105 15.33 -10.36 1.76
C PRO A 105 16.20 -10.77 0.56
N GLU A 106 17.02 -11.83 0.71
CA GLU A 106 17.91 -12.34 -0.35
C GLU A 106 17.11 -12.85 -1.55
N GLN A 107 16.07 -13.63 -1.30
CA GLN A 107 15.18 -14.13 -2.36
C GLN A 107 14.46 -12.97 -3.07
N TRP A 108 14.03 -11.94 -2.33
CA TRP A 108 13.47 -10.74 -2.94
C TRP A 108 14.48 -10.01 -3.83
N LYS A 109 15.77 -9.94 -3.46
CA LYS A 109 16.80 -9.36 -4.34
C LYS A 109 16.93 -10.13 -5.65
N GLU A 110 16.90 -11.47 -5.59
CA GLU A 110 16.92 -12.32 -6.80
C GLU A 110 15.69 -12.07 -7.68
N ILE A 111 14.49 -12.03 -7.07
CA ILE A 111 13.23 -11.74 -7.76
C ILE A 111 13.27 -10.35 -8.41
N LEU A 112 13.74 -9.32 -7.69
CA LEU A 112 13.81 -7.96 -8.21
C LEU A 112 14.80 -7.84 -9.36
N ALA A 113 15.93 -8.56 -9.30
CA ALA A 113 16.89 -8.63 -10.39
C ALA A 113 16.31 -9.35 -11.62
N GLU A 114 15.63 -10.50 -11.43
CA GLU A 114 14.96 -11.24 -12.51
C GLU A 114 13.89 -10.37 -13.18
N LYS A 115 13.03 -9.74 -12.36
CA LYS A 115 11.96 -8.87 -12.83
C LYS A 115 12.47 -7.50 -13.28
N LYS A 116 13.75 -7.17 -13.12
CA LYS A 116 14.31 -5.86 -13.47
C LYS A 116 13.50 -4.71 -12.87
N SER A 117 13.07 -4.87 -11.61
CA SER A 117 12.27 -3.86 -10.92
C SER A 117 12.98 -2.51 -10.97
N ALA A 118 12.21 -1.44 -11.22
CA ALA A 118 12.69 -0.07 -11.19
C ALA A 118 12.12 0.71 -10.01
N ALA A 119 11.50 0.02 -9.03
CA ALA A 119 11.08 0.62 -7.77
C ALA A 119 12.27 1.21 -7.01
N THR A 120 12.05 2.30 -6.29
CA THR A 120 13.07 2.94 -5.45
C THR A 120 13.51 2.03 -4.31
N ALA A 121 12.56 1.31 -3.70
CA ALA A 121 12.83 0.28 -2.70
C ALA A 121 11.70 -0.75 -2.70
N THR A 122 12.01 -1.95 -2.22
CA THR A 122 11.01 -2.98 -1.90
C THR A 122 11.04 -3.24 -0.40
N LEU A 123 9.91 -3.07 0.26
CA LEU A 123 9.74 -3.14 1.71
C LEU A 123 9.04 -4.43 2.11
N LEU A 124 9.45 -5.02 3.23
CA LEU A 124 8.90 -6.27 3.75
C LEU A 124 8.07 -6.01 5.00
N ASP A 125 6.78 -6.41 4.94
CA ASP A 125 5.79 -6.29 6.02
C ASP A 125 5.19 -7.66 6.36
N PRO A 126 5.99 -8.65 6.82
CA PRO A 126 5.51 -10.02 7.03
C PRO A 126 4.41 -10.12 8.10
N GLU A 127 4.35 -9.18 9.05
CA GLU A 127 3.27 -9.14 10.04
C GLU A 127 1.97 -8.53 9.48
N GLY A 128 2.04 -7.86 8.33
CA GLY A 128 0.91 -7.23 7.66
C GLY A 128 0.39 -5.98 8.37
N THR A 129 1.20 -5.38 9.24
CA THR A 129 0.78 -4.25 10.07
C THR A 129 0.51 -3.04 9.20
N VAL A 130 1.42 -2.73 8.26
CA VAL A 130 1.28 -1.57 7.37
C VAL A 130 0.23 -1.84 6.30
N GLY A 131 0.14 -3.07 5.79
CA GLY A 131 -0.94 -3.43 4.86
C GLY A 131 -2.33 -3.25 5.47
N LYS A 132 -2.52 -3.67 6.73
CA LYS A 132 -3.77 -3.43 7.47
C LYS A 132 -3.99 -1.95 7.76
N LEU A 133 -2.95 -1.20 8.11
CA LEU A 133 -3.00 0.24 8.34
C LEU A 133 -3.50 0.99 7.10
N TYR A 134 -3.03 0.61 5.91
CA TYR A 134 -3.46 1.20 4.64
C TYR A 134 -4.74 0.61 4.07
N GLY A 135 -5.30 -0.43 4.70
CA GLY A 135 -6.46 -1.15 4.17
C GLY A 135 -6.16 -1.87 2.85
N ALA A 136 -4.93 -2.36 2.65
CA ALA A 136 -4.54 -3.03 1.42
C ALA A 136 -5.25 -4.38 1.29
N GLN A 137 -6.03 -4.55 0.21
CA GLN A 137 -6.91 -5.71 0.03
C GLN A 137 -6.41 -6.68 -1.05
N THR A 138 -5.80 -6.15 -2.11
CA THR A 138 -5.35 -6.92 -3.27
C THR A 138 -3.89 -6.68 -3.61
N THR A 139 -3.35 -7.51 -4.49
CA THR A 139 -2.07 -7.27 -5.18
C THR A 139 -2.29 -7.33 -6.70
N PRO A 140 -2.02 -6.27 -7.47
CA PRO A 140 -1.58 -4.94 -6.99
C PRO A 140 -2.69 -4.19 -6.23
N HIS A 141 -2.28 -3.27 -5.36
CA HIS A 141 -3.13 -2.19 -4.82
C HIS A 141 -2.26 -0.95 -4.68
N MET A 142 -2.67 0.13 -5.33
CA MET A 142 -1.86 1.33 -5.54
C MET A 142 -2.34 2.45 -4.64
N TYR A 143 -1.39 3.24 -4.13
CA TYR A 143 -1.64 4.46 -3.37
C TYR A 143 -0.67 5.54 -3.86
N ILE A 144 -1.11 6.79 -3.89
CA ILE A 144 -0.25 7.94 -4.19
C ILE A 144 -0.37 8.95 -3.06
N VAL A 145 0.77 9.30 -2.47
CA VAL A 145 0.92 10.34 -1.47
C VAL A 145 1.58 11.56 -2.12
N ASN A 146 1.07 12.75 -1.84
CA ASN A 146 1.60 14.00 -2.37
C ASN A 146 2.76 14.56 -1.49
N PRO A 147 3.46 15.62 -1.92
CA PRO A 147 4.52 16.25 -1.15
C PRO A 147 4.10 16.78 0.23
N ASP A 148 2.82 17.10 0.42
CA ASP A 148 2.25 17.55 1.69
C ASP A 148 1.95 16.38 2.65
N GLY A 149 2.16 15.14 2.22
CA GLY A 149 1.91 13.92 2.99
C GLY A 149 0.48 13.40 2.92
N ASP A 150 -0.37 13.97 2.06
CA ASP A 150 -1.76 13.53 1.90
C ASP A 150 -1.91 12.41 0.88
N LEU A 151 -2.80 11.45 1.17
CA LEU A 151 -3.19 10.41 0.22
C LEU A 151 -4.10 11.01 -0.87
N ILE A 152 -3.64 11.07 -2.12
CA ILE A 152 -4.37 11.67 -3.25
C ILE A 152 -4.95 10.63 -4.22
N TYR A 153 -4.51 9.38 -4.13
CA TYR A 153 -5.04 8.26 -4.92
C TYR A 153 -5.01 6.95 -4.14
N GLN A 154 -6.04 6.12 -4.29
CA GLN A 154 -5.98 4.71 -3.93
C GLN A 154 -6.83 3.82 -4.86
N GLY A 155 -6.32 2.65 -5.22
CA GLY A 155 -7.11 1.66 -5.97
C GLY A 155 -6.31 0.80 -6.94
N ALA A 156 -6.93 0.44 -8.06
CA ALA A 156 -6.32 -0.35 -9.11
C ALA A 156 -5.20 0.42 -9.82
N ILE A 157 -4.29 -0.31 -10.46
CA ILE A 157 -3.32 0.32 -11.37
C ILE A 157 -3.97 0.82 -12.66
N ASP A 158 -4.95 0.08 -13.18
CA ASP A 158 -5.60 0.35 -14.45
C ASP A 158 -7.10 0.01 -14.44
N SER A 159 -7.79 0.30 -15.54
CA SER A 159 -9.24 0.08 -15.69
C SER A 159 -9.66 -1.36 -16.04
N ILE A 160 -8.74 -2.26 -16.41
CA ILE A 160 -9.07 -3.62 -16.88
C ILE A 160 -8.57 -4.68 -15.90
N LYS A 161 -9.53 -5.23 -15.15
CA LYS A 161 -9.33 -6.37 -14.24
C LYS A 161 -9.18 -7.68 -15.04
N SER A 162 -7.97 -7.96 -15.48
CA SER A 162 -7.61 -9.23 -16.12
C SER A 162 -6.19 -9.66 -15.76
N THR A 163 -5.83 -10.87 -16.17
CA THR A 163 -4.45 -11.39 -16.12
C THR A 163 -3.82 -11.46 -17.51
N ASN A 164 -4.46 -10.86 -18.53
CA ASN A 164 -3.98 -10.86 -19.90
C ASN A 164 -3.11 -9.62 -20.16
N PRO A 165 -1.81 -9.77 -20.48
CA PRO A 165 -0.94 -8.62 -20.73
C PRO A 165 -1.41 -7.72 -21.88
N SER A 166 -2.05 -8.29 -22.91
CA SER A 166 -2.56 -7.50 -24.05
C SER A 166 -3.62 -6.47 -23.66
N ASP A 167 -4.24 -6.61 -22.49
CA ASP A 167 -5.24 -5.64 -22.01
C ASP A 167 -4.60 -4.36 -21.47
N ILE A 168 -3.29 -4.35 -21.17
CA ILE A 168 -2.61 -3.16 -20.63
C ILE A 168 -2.71 -1.98 -21.61
N GLU A 169 -2.44 -2.21 -22.89
CA GLU A 169 -2.51 -1.18 -23.94
C GLU A 169 -3.95 -0.68 -24.21
N LEU A 170 -4.96 -1.44 -23.79
CA LEU A 170 -6.37 -1.08 -23.92
C LEU A 170 -6.93 -0.41 -22.66
N SER A 171 -6.16 -0.45 -21.56
CA SER A 171 -6.59 0.04 -20.26
C SER A 171 -6.22 1.51 -20.06
N GLU A 172 -7.02 2.21 -19.27
CA GLU A 172 -6.62 3.51 -18.72
C GLU A 172 -5.75 3.23 -17.48
N ASN A 173 -4.50 3.69 -17.50
CA ASN A 173 -3.62 3.59 -16.34
C ASN A 173 -3.90 4.74 -15.36
N TYR A 174 -4.56 4.43 -14.24
CA TYR A 174 -4.97 5.42 -13.27
C TYR A 174 -3.81 6.05 -12.51
N VAL A 175 -2.75 5.28 -12.25
CA VAL A 175 -1.55 5.79 -11.58
C VAL A 175 -0.86 6.82 -12.46
N ARG A 176 -0.71 6.51 -13.75
CA ARG A 176 -0.16 7.44 -14.75
C ARG A 176 -1.00 8.71 -14.86
N SER A 177 -2.32 8.54 -15.05
CA SER A 177 -3.26 9.66 -15.14
C SER A 177 -3.19 10.59 -13.92
N ALA A 178 -3.16 10.02 -12.71
CA ALA A 178 -3.03 10.78 -11.47
C ALA A 178 -1.70 11.54 -11.38
N LEU A 179 -0.57 10.84 -11.59
CA LEU A 179 0.78 11.44 -11.48
C LEU A 179 1.01 12.51 -12.55
N ASP A 180 0.65 12.25 -13.81
CA ASP A 180 0.80 13.24 -14.88
C ASP A 180 -0.03 14.50 -14.59
N SER A 181 -1.23 14.36 -14.03
CA SER A 181 -2.05 15.51 -13.65
C SER A 181 -1.40 16.34 -12.56
N VAL A 182 -1.01 15.73 -11.44
CA VAL A 182 -0.48 16.48 -10.28
C VAL A 182 0.92 17.03 -10.52
N LEU A 183 1.77 16.34 -11.29
CA LEU A 183 3.08 16.86 -11.71
C LEU A 183 2.95 18.06 -12.66
N ALA A 184 1.83 18.19 -13.37
CA ALA A 184 1.50 19.35 -14.19
C ALA A 184 0.78 20.48 -13.41
N GLY A 185 0.61 20.34 -12.08
CA GLY A 185 -0.12 21.30 -11.24
C GLY A 185 -1.65 21.16 -11.29
N GLY A 186 -2.16 20.06 -11.84
CA GLY A 186 -3.57 19.71 -11.87
C GLY A 186 -4.07 18.97 -10.62
N THR A 187 -5.23 18.33 -10.74
CA THR A 187 -5.88 17.56 -9.66
C THR A 187 -6.22 16.16 -10.15
N VAL A 188 -6.14 15.17 -9.24
CA VAL A 188 -6.49 13.78 -9.53
C VAL A 188 -8.00 13.66 -9.80
N GLN A 189 -8.37 13.37 -11.05
CA GLN A 189 -9.79 13.28 -11.46
C GLN A 189 -10.50 12.04 -10.89
N THR A 190 -9.75 10.94 -10.77
CA THR A 190 -10.24 9.67 -10.22
C THR A 190 -9.43 9.36 -8.97
N PRO A 191 -9.72 9.97 -7.81
CA PRO A 191 -8.92 9.79 -6.60
C PRO A 191 -9.09 8.39 -6.01
N SER A 192 -10.16 7.67 -6.35
CA SER A 192 -10.34 6.28 -5.92
C SER A 192 -10.86 5.41 -7.06
N SER A 193 -10.38 4.18 -7.10
CA SER A 193 -10.91 3.11 -7.95
C SER A 193 -11.01 1.80 -7.18
N LYS A 194 -11.79 0.84 -7.69
CA LYS A 194 -11.90 -0.48 -7.07
C LYS A 194 -10.63 -1.28 -7.37
N ALA A 195 -9.78 -1.48 -6.36
CA ALA A 195 -8.63 -2.35 -6.46
C ALA A 195 -9.00 -3.78 -6.89
N TYR A 196 -8.10 -4.44 -7.61
CA TYR A 196 -8.28 -5.79 -8.08
C TYR A 196 -6.99 -6.60 -7.97
N GLY A 197 -7.13 -7.91 -7.81
CA GLY A 197 -5.99 -8.82 -7.77
C GLY A 197 -6.26 -10.03 -6.89
N CYS A 198 -5.21 -10.77 -6.59
CA CYS A 198 -5.25 -11.74 -5.49
C CYS A 198 -5.36 -11.00 -4.16
N SER A 199 -6.01 -11.60 -3.17
CA SER A 199 -6.00 -11.06 -1.81
C SER A 199 -4.57 -10.97 -1.25
N VAL A 200 -4.28 -9.91 -0.48
CA VAL A 200 -3.05 -9.82 0.31
C VAL A 200 -2.98 -11.00 1.28
N LYS A 201 -1.79 -11.58 1.43
CA LYS A 201 -1.58 -12.83 2.18
C LYS A 201 -1.20 -12.56 3.63
N TYR A 202 -2.08 -11.87 4.36
CA TYR A 202 -1.88 -11.56 5.77
C TYR A 202 -1.77 -12.81 6.65
N LYS A 203 -1.15 -12.61 7.81
CA LYS A 203 -1.22 -13.52 8.96
C LYS A 203 -2.68 -13.63 9.40
N SER A 204 -3.17 -14.86 9.48
CA SER A 204 -4.50 -15.21 9.99
C SER A 204 -4.58 -14.98 11.50
#